data_AF-A0A3C0SC23-F1
#
_entry.id   AF-A0A3C0SC23-F1
#
_cell.length_a   1.000
_cell.length_b   1.000
_cell.length_c   1.000
_cell.angle_alpha   90.00
_cell.angle_beta   90.00
_cell.angle_gamma   90.00
#
_symmetry.space_group_name_H-M   'P 1'
#
loop_
_entity.id
_entity.type
_entity.pdbx_description
1 polymer ?
#
loop_
_entity_poly.entity_id
_entity_poly.type
_entity_poly.pdbx_seq_one_letter_code
_entity_poly.pdbx_strand_id
1 'polypeptide(L)'
;MIKIIFLFFVLLMVSNSALYAQDSPASKRPFYEYKGNYGEQLDKKKSAFTSAFGYELVDMGRSWAPDEVEILHLAFKQLPSTFYGISGMKSLYRLDSIMLDPEQIPTDDIPAATLPAFSTIYEHTTKSYKVFVDKKNLRVEFYNPLFYEDRPALINIIQHEMAHAFDMAKGFLSFSDEWISLTKFRVLHIFALDGDRDSNSIYTLINDPTVDNYAPVSTRNLPTYSRLNPQEDFANSVTAYIHYPYFRYTHPSRYEFLKKNVFAGKEYFLEDSTVNSFEEKIQSDLDNALANGQWDDVRNIFIELGRGYYPDLEKGIISQIKETLGTMSISQEKDRILALGTCYLNQPEGLELRKDLIRAGRVSVKTFLKDQKCFRIARDFFEKNLSKWSASNLYFYQDGGKSFLQFTDPVLPTAHVRGFDTEYSWRMFVVDGGKKPIAQGRFVTDEGGNGSVLIDLVQSAGKKFDIPEGKVLGMDLGIRRTHPRTFKIIESKKTGIQFIVQPWFRYMGPQSPEIRLTTPFNSPRAFH
;
A
#
# COMPACT_ATOMS: atom_id res chain seq x y z
N MET A 1 20.74 26.96 -8.77
CA MET A 1 19.48 26.69 -9.50
C MET A 1 19.16 25.23 -9.26
N ILE A 2 18.45 24.94 -8.16
CA ILE A 2 18.31 23.60 -7.57
C ILE A 2 17.11 22.92 -8.25
N LYS A 3 17.35 21.78 -8.94
CA LYS A 3 16.30 20.88 -9.41
C LYS A 3 15.74 20.13 -8.19
N ILE A 4 14.51 20.45 -7.82
CA ILE A 4 13.77 19.81 -6.73
C ILE A 4 13.33 18.42 -7.20
N ILE A 5 13.76 17.39 -6.50
CA ILE A 5 13.33 16.00 -6.72
C ILE A 5 11.98 15.85 -6.01
N PHE A 6 10.90 15.77 -6.79
CA PHE A 6 9.59 15.36 -6.29
C PHE A 6 9.59 13.85 -6.03
N LEU A 7 9.24 13.45 -4.81
CA LEU A 7 9.12 12.05 -4.42
C LEU A 7 7.69 11.59 -4.75
N PHE A 8 7.49 10.96 -5.90
CA PHE A 8 6.26 10.23 -6.21
C PHE A 8 6.47 8.73 -5.95
N PHE A 9 5.61 8.15 -5.12
CA PHE A 9 5.55 6.71 -4.90
C PHE A 9 4.75 6.05 -6.02
N VAL A 10 5.39 5.18 -6.82
CA VAL A 10 4.72 4.39 -7.86
C VAL A 10 5.09 2.93 -7.71
N LEU A 11 4.08 2.08 -7.53
CA LEU A 11 4.20 0.62 -7.51
C LEU A 11 3.85 0.07 -8.91
N LEU A 12 4.84 -0.50 -9.59
CA LEU A 12 4.74 -1.11 -10.92
C LEU A 12 4.12 -2.51 -10.86
N MET A 13 3.08 -2.77 -11.65
CA MET A 13 2.56 -4.13 -11.91
C MET A 13 2.60 -4.43 -13.41
N VAL A 14 3.79 -4.77 -13.92
CA VAL A 14 3.98 -5.14 -15.33
C VAL A 14 3.23 -6.43 -15.67
N SER A 15 2.16 -6.34 -16.44
CA SER A 15 1.60 -7.47 -17.19
C SER A 15 2.09 -7.45 -18.64
N ASN A 16 3.01 -8.36 -18.97
CA ASN A 16 3.38 -8.67 -20.35
C ASN A 16 2.32 -9.56 -21.00
N SER A 17 1.60 -9.04 -21.99
CA SER A 17 1.00 -9.86 -23.05
C SER A 17 1.50 -9.36 -24.39
N ALA A 18 2.42 -10.13 -24.97
CA ALA A 18 2.96 -9.88 -26.29
C ALA A 18 1.88 -10.03 -27.38
N LEU A 19 2.04 -9.20 -28.40
CA LEU A 19 1.27 -9.13 -29.63
C LEU A 19 1.13 -10.52 -30.30
N TYR A 20 -0.09 -10.81 -30.74
CA TYR A 20 -0.32 -11.49 -32.02
C TYR A 20 -1.33 -10.65 -32.82
N ALA A 21 -0.79 -9.78 -33.69
CA ALA A 21 -1.57 -9.21 -34.78
C ALA A 21 -1.61 -10.25 -35.89
N GLN A 22 -2.79 -10.82 -36.12
CA GLN A 22 -3.06 -11.65 -37.29
C GLN A 22 -3.98 -10.83 -38.19
N ASP A 23 -3.46 -10.41 -39.35
CA ASP A 23 -4.20 -9.71 -40.39
C ASP A 23 -5.45 -10.51 -40.76
N SER A 24 -6.62 -9.87 -40.62
CA SER A 24 -7.88 -10.35 -41.17
C SER A 24 -8.64 -9.18 -41.78
N PRO A 25 -9.22 -9.36 -42.98
CA PRO A 25 -9.76 -8.27 -43.78
C PRO A 25 -10.96 -7.61 -43.08
N ALA A 26 -11.07 -6.30 -43.27
CA ALA A 26 -12.05 -5.42 -42.64
C ALA A 26 -13.50 -5.94 -42.77
N SER A 27 -13.96 -6.64 -41.74
CA SER A 27 -15.38 -6.86 -41.49
C SER A 27 -15.98 -5.50 -41.13
N LYS A 28 -16.84 -4.96 -42.01
CA LYS A 28 -17.70 -3.80 -41.73
C LYS A 28 -18.60 -4.17 -40.55
N ARG A 29 -18.15 -3.88 -39.33
CA ARG A 29 -19.01 -3.94 -38.15
C ARG A 29 -20.13 -2.92 -38.35
N PRO A 30 -21.40 -3.28 -38.17
CA PRO A 30 -22.47 -2.29 -38.13
C PRO A 30 -22.15 -1.33 -36.97
N PHE A 31 -22.04 -0.05 -37.28
CA PHE A 31 -22.06 0.99 -36.25
C PHE A 31 -23.40 0.84 -35.52
N TYR A 32 -23.36 0.44 -34.25
CA TYR A 32 -24.51 0.55 -33.38
C TYR A 32 -24.74 2.05 -33.15
N GLU A 33 -25.61 2.67 -33.97
CA GLU A 33 -26.16 3.97 -33.67
C GLU A 33 -26.98 3.86 -32.38
N TYR A 34 -26.45 4.45 -31.32
CA TYR A 34 -27.20 4.65 -30.09
C TYR A 34 -28.41 5.54 -30.39
N LYS A 35 -29.63 5.02 -30.22
CA LYS A 35 -30.89 5.70 -30.59
C LYS A 35 -31.30 6.88 -29.69
N GLY A 36 -30.46 7.28 -28.74
CA GLY A 36 -30.76 8.35 -27.78
C GLY A 36 -29.78 9.53 -27.86
N ASN A 37 -30.14 10.66 -27.24
CA ASN A 37 -29.23 11.79 -27.07
C ASN A 37 -28.25 11.48 -25.92
N TYR A 38 -27.09 10.91 -26.25
CA TYR A 38 -26.07 10.51 -25.29
C TYR A 38 -25.58 11.70 -24.44
N GLY A 39 -25.42 12.88 -25.06
CA GLY A 39 -24.97 14.09 -24.36
C GLY A 39 -25.95 14.54 -23.27
N GLU A 40 -27.24 14.63 -23.59
CA GLU A 40 -28.26 15.05 -22.63
C GLU A 40 -28.41 14.08 -21.45
N GLN A 41 -28.26 12.78 -21.69
CA GLN A 41 -28.28 11.78 -20.63
C GLN A 41 -27.07 11.90 -19.70
N LEU A 42 -25.89 12.12 -20.27
CA LEU A 42 -24.67 12.33 -19.50
C LEU A 42 -24.77 13.62 -18.67
N ASP A 43 -25.21 14.73 -19.27
CA ASP A 43 -25.36 16.02 -18.60
C ASP A 43 -26.37 15.95 -17.45
N LYS A 44 -27.48 15.22 -17.64
CA LYS A 44 -28.45 14.97 -16.56
C LYS A 44 -27.82 14.18 -15.41
N LYS A 45 -27.00 13.17 -15.70
CA LYS A 45 -26.30 12.37 -14.66
C LYS A 45 -25.24 13.18 -13.93
N LYS A 46 -24.42 13.95 -14.65
CA LYS A 46 -23.44 14.87 -14.08
C LYS A 46 -24.12 15.90 -13.17
N SER A 47 -25.21 16.50 -13.64
CA SER A 47 -25.99 17.48 -12.86
C SER A 47 -26.59 16.85 -11.60
N ALA A 48 -27.12 15.64 -11.69
CA ALA A 48 -27.63 14.91 -10.52
C ALA A 48 -26.51 14.56 -9.52
N PHE A 49 -25.31 14.22 -10.00
CA PHE A 49 -24.14 13.99 -9.16
C PHE A 49 -23.72 15.28 -8.43
N THR A 50 -23.58 16.40 -9.15
CA THR A 50 -23.26 17.71 -8.56
C THR A 50 -24.28 18.11 -7.50
N SER A 51 -25.58 17.97 -7.78
CA SER A 51 -26.63 18.31 -6.82
C SER A 51 -26.60 17.42 -5.57
N ALA A 52 -26.19 16.15 -5.69
CA ALA A 52 -26.16 15.22 -4.57
C ALA A 52 -24.92 15.39 -3.67
N PHE A 53 -23.75 15.68 -4.26
CA PHE A 53 -22.47 15.61 -3.55
C PHE A 53 -21.65 16.90 -3.57
N GLY A 54 -22.07 17.90 -4.34
CA GLY A 54 -21.43 19.22 -4.38
C GLY A 54 -20.17 19.32 -5.27
N TYR A 55 -19.94 18.34 -6.17
CA TYR A 55 -18.76 18.33 -7.05
C TYR A 55 -19.15 18.29 -8.52
N GLU A 56 -18.50 19.12 -9.33
CA GLU A 56 -18.63 19.07 -10.78
C GLU A 56 -17.80 17.94 -11.38
N LEU A 57 -18.37 17.23 -12.37
CA LEU A 57 -17.66 16.21 -13.14
C LEU A 57 -17.11 16.83 -14.43
N VAL A 58 -15.81 17.12 -14.43
CA VAL A 58 -15.12 17.84 -15.51
C VAL A 58 -14.44 16.86 -16.46
N ASP A 59 -14.70 17.03 -17.75
CA ASP A 59 -14.00 16.30 -18.82
C ASP A 59 -12.65 16.97 -19.08
N MET A 60 -11.54 16.25 -18.93
CA MET A 60 -10.20 16.81 -19.11
C MET A 60 -9.32 15.88 -19.94
N GLY A 61 -9.30 16.06 -21.25
CA GLY A 61 -8.64 15.12 -22.17
C GLY A 61 -9.49 13.90 -22.48
N ARG A 62 -10.37 13.46 -21.57
CA ARG A 62 -11.38 12.43 -21.81
C ARG A 62 -12.75 12.80 -21.25
N SER A 63 -13.80 12.48 -21.99
CA SER A 63 -15.19 12.62 -21.52
C SER A 63 -15.60 11.48 -20.61
N TRP A 64 -16.34 11.81 -19.56
CA TRP A 64 -17.05 10.85 -18.71
C TRP A 64 -18.03 10.00 -19.54
N ALA A 65 -18.13 8.71 -19.23
CA ALA A 65 -19.22 7.85 -19.72
C ALA A 65 -20.37 7.75 -18.70
N PRO A 66 -21.63 7.55 -19.13
CA PRO A 66 -22.79 7.47 -18.23
C PRO A 66 -22.66 6.41 -17.13
N ASP A 67 -22.08 5.26 -17.44
CA ASP A 67 -21.81 4.17 -16.50
C ASP A 67 -20.69 4.52 -15.51
N GLU A 68 -19.64 5.22 -15.95
CA GLU A 68 -18.61 5.77 -15.05
C GLU A 68 -19.23 6.73 -14.02
N VAL A 69 -20.15 7.61 -14.45
CA VAL A 69 -20.87 8.54 -13.56
C VAL A 69 -21.81 7.80 -12.59
N GLU A 70 -22.48 6.74 -13.05
CA GLU A 70 -23.31 5.90 -12.19
C GLU A 70 -22.51 5.23 -11.08
N ILE A 71 -21.35 4.67 -11.42
CA ILE A 71 -20.47 4.00 -10.44
C ILE A 71 -19.90 5.01 -9.46
N LEU A 72 -19.48 6.20 -9.91
CA LEU A 72 -19.11 7.30 -9.01
C LEU A 72 -20.23 7.64 -8.03
N HIS A 73 -21.46 7.79 -8.53
CA HIS A 73 -22.61 8.10 -7.69
C HIS A 73 -22.85 7.04 -6.61
N LEU A 74 -22.64 5.76 -6.94
CA LEU A 74 -22.73 4.65 -6.00
C LEU A 74 -21.61 4.69 -4.94
N ALA A 75 -20.38 4.96 -5.36
CA ALA A 75 -19.24 5.08 -4.46
C ALA A 75 -19.44 6.22 -3.45
N PHE A 76 -19.94 7.37 -3.91
CA PHE A 76 -20.16 8.55 -3.07
C PHE A 76 -21.33 8.37 -2.10
N LYS A 77 -22.40 7.67 -2.47
CA LYS A 77 -23.52 7.35 -1.54
C LYS A 77 -23.07 6.60 -0.29
N GLN A 78 -21.97 5.84 -0.37
CA GLN A 78 -21.44 5.12 0.76
C GLN A 78 -20.63 6.03 1.69
N LEU A 79 -20.10 7.16 1.22
CA LEU A 79 -19.39 8.11 2.08
C LEU A 79 -20.35 8.82 3.06
N PRO A 80 -19.89 9.27 4.24
CA PRO A 80 -20.67 10.16 5.09
C PRO A 80 -20.75 11.56 4.47
N SER A 81 -21.74 12.35 4.90
CA SER A 81 -21.97 13.71 4.37
C SER A 81 -20.81 14.68 4.60
N THR A 82 -19.88 14.35 5.51
CA THR A 82 -18.63 15.09 5.71
C THR A 82 -17.73 15.11 4.47
N PHE A 83 -17.93 14.19 3.51
CA PHE A 83 -17.24 14.17 2.21
C PHE A 83 -18.01 14.90 1.11
N TYR A 84 -19.15 15.53 1.38
CA TYR A 84 -19.92 16.24 0.35
C TYR A 84 -19.56 17.72 0.37
N GLY A 85 -19.15 18.27 -0.77
CA GLY A 85 -18.74 19.68 -0.90
C GLY A 85 -17.55 20.07 -0.01
N ILE A 86 -16.50 19.24 0.01
CA ILE A 86 -15.27 19.52 0.77
C ILE A 86 -14.70 20.90 0.39
N SER A 87 -14.44 21.74 1.39
CA SER A 87 -13.92 23.09 1.17
C SER A 87 -12.61 23.07 0.38
N GLY A 88 -12.51 23.91 -0.65
CA GLY A 88 -11.34 24.01 -1.52
C GLY A 88 -11.32 23.03 -2.70
N MET A 89 -12.21 22.04 -2.73
CA MET A 89 -12.38 21.09 -3.83
C MET A 89 -13.71 21.33 -4.55
N LYS A 90 -13.66 21.65 -5.85
CA LYS A 90 -14.86 21.95 -6.65
C LYS A 90 -15.25 20.86 -7.63
N SER A 91 -14.27 20.10 -8.11
CA SER A 91 -14.45 19.25 -9.28
C SER A 91 -13.66 17.95 -9.18
N LEU A 92 -14.19 16.92 -9.85
CA LEU A 92 -13.53 15.65 -10.15
C LEU A 92 -13.22 15.63 -11.65
N TYR A 93 -12.02 15.20 -12.01
CA TYR A 93 -11.53 15.31 -13.38
C TYR A 93 -11.34 13.93 -14.01
N ARG A 94 -11.78 13.78 -15.26
CA ARG A 94 -11.56 12.57 -16.08
C ARG A 94 -10.45 12.81 -17.08
N LEU A 95 -9.38 12.03 -17.01
CA LEU A 95 -8.24 12.08 -17.92
C LEU A 95 -7.91 10.69 -18.47
N ASP A 96 -7.21 10.59 -19.59
CA ASP A 96 -6.77 9.29 -20.11
C ASP A 96 -5.70 8.64 -19.21
N SER A 97 -4.69 9.42 -18.84
CA SER A 97 -3.53 8.99 -18.06
C SER A 97 -2.97 10.16 -17.25
N ILE A 98 -2.16 9.83 -16.25
CA ILE A 98 -1.43 10.83 -15.47
C ILE A 98 -0.37 11.51 -16.35
N MET A 99 -0.29 12.83 -16.29
CA MET A 99 0.72 13.62 -16.99
C MET A 99 1.93 13.84 -16.07
N LEU A 100 2.97 13.02 -16.22
CA LEU A 100 4.27 13.19 -15.55
C LEU A 100 5.33 13.71 -16.53
N ASP A 101 6.40 14.35 -16.03
CA ASP A 101 7.49 14.87 -16.88
C ASP A 101 8.12 13.75 -17.74
N PRO A 102 8.63 14.06 -18.96
CA PRO A 102 8.99 13.08 -19.99
C PRO A 102 10.06 12.02 -19.63
N GLU A 103 10.75 12.17 -18.51
CA GLU A 103 11.84 11.28 -18.07
C GLU A 103 11.39 10.15 -17.12
N GLN A 104 10.09 10.00 -16.81
CA GLN A 104 9.61 8.99 -15.86
C GLN A 104 8.56 8.04 -16.45
N ILE A 105 8.93 6.75 -16.47
CA ILE A 105 8.17 5.48 -16.25
C ILE A 105 6.79 5.35 -16.95
N PRO A 106 6.44 4.17 -17.53
CA PRO A 106 5.13 3.97 -18.17
C PRO A 106 3.97 4.37 -17.25
N THR A 107 3.12 5.29 -17.72
CA THR A 107 2.01 5.92 -17.00
C THR A 107 0.71 5.08 -17.04
N ASP A 108 0.77 3.86 -17.58
CA ASP A 108 -0.40 3.09 -18.01
C ASP A 108 -1.18 2.38 -16.88
N ASP A 109 -0.69 2.37 -15.63
CA ASP A 109 -1.30 1.59 -14.52
C ASP A 109 -1.81 2.43 -13.33
N ILE A 110 -1.68 3.77 -13.36
CA ILE A 110 -2.13 4.63 -12.27
C ILE A 110 -3.64 4.88 -12.43
N PRO A 111 -4.50 4.47 -11.46
CA PRO A 111 -5.95 4.55 -11.62
C PRO A 111 -6.49 5.94 -11.28
N ALA A 112 -5.87 6.63 -10.33
CA ALA A 112 -6.30 7.94 -9.86
C ALA A 112 -5.15 8.70 -9.18
N ALA A 113 -5.35 9.99 -8.92
CA ALA A 113 -4.44 10.79 -8.11
C ALA A 113 -5.16 11.95 -7.43
N THR A 114 -4.70 12.30 -6.23
CA THR A 114 -5.10 13.49 -5.50
C THR A 114 -4.00 14.54 -5.53
N LEU A 115 -4.34 15.77 -5.89
CA LEU A 115 -3.43 16.91 -6.02
C LEU A 115 -3.94 18.07 -5.16
N PRO A 116 -3.08 19.01 -4.70
CA PRO A 116 -1.68 19.24 -5.05
C PRO A 116 -0.67 18.26 -4.43
N ALA A 117 0.53 18.20 -5.01
CA ALA A 117 1.68 17.61 -4.34
C ALA A 117 2.16 18.51 -3.19
N PHE A 118 2.95 17.92 -2.29
CA PHE A 118 3.56 18.63 -1.16
C PHE A 118 4.96 18.10 -0.88
N SER A 119 5.72 18.82 -0.06
CA SER A 119 7.02 18.39 0.45
C SER A 119 7.13 18.63 1.95
N THR A 120 7.89 17.77 2.64
CA THR A 120 8.10 17.79 4.09
C THR A 120 9.50 18.34 4.39
N ILE A 121 9.55 19.50 5.03
CA ILE A 121 10.81 20.21 5.33
C ILE A 121 10.86 20.53 6.82
N TYR A 122 11.95 20.13 7.47
CA TYR A 122 12.31 20.63 8.78
C TYR A 122 13.12 21.91 8.59
N GLU A 123 12.56 23.02 9.06
CA GLU A 123 13.19 24.33 8.93
C GLU A 123 14.08 24.60 10.14
N HIS A 124 15.40 24.68 9.91
CA HIS A 124 16.38 24.77 10.98
C HIS A 124 16.25 26.08 11.77
N THR A 125 16.02 27.20 11.07
CA THR A 125 15.91 28.55 11.67
C THR A 125 14.78 28.65 12.70
N THR A 126 13.62 28.06 12.41
CA THR A 126 12.46 28.09 13.32
C THR A 126 12.31 26.83 14.15
N LYS A 127 13.17 25.82 13.92
CA LYS A 127 13.12 24.48 14.55
C LYS A 127 11.74 23.86 14.45
N SER A 128 11.15 23.91 13.26
CA SER A 128 9.77 23.46 13.05
C SER A 128 9.63 22.51 11.86
N TYR A 129 8.72 21.55 11.99
CA TYR A 129 8.34 20.64 10.93
C TYR A 129 7.26 21.28 10.09
N LYS A 130 7.48 21.34 8.77
CA LYS A 130 6.58 21.99 7.84
C LYS A 130 6.19 21.07 6.70
N VAL A 131 4.95 21.21 6.25
CA VAL A 131 4.45 20.64 5.00
C VAL A 131 4.19 21.79 4.04
N PHE A 132 4.96 21.82 2.95
CA PHE A 132 4.86 22.82 1.90
C PHE A 132 3.98 22.27 0.79
N VAL A 133 2.78 22.82 0.67
CA VAL A 133 1.79 22.40 -0.32
C VAL A 133 1.93 23.24 -1.58
N ASP A 134 1.90 22.62 -2.76
CA ASP A 134 1.99 23.34 -4.03
C ASP A 134 0.80 24.31 -4.22
N LYS A 135 1.02 25.37 -5.00
CA LYS A 135 0.03 26.43 -5.32
C LYS A 135 -1.21 25.99 -6.13
N LYS A 136 -1.35 24.70 -6.45
CA LYS A 136 -2.43 24.19 -7.32
C LYS A 136 -3.66 23.85 -6.50
N ASN A 137 -4.86 24.16 -6.99
CA ASN A 137 -6.12 23.82 -6.31
C ASN A 137 -6.27 22.31 -6.03
N LEU A 138 -6.96 22.01 -4.93
CA LEU A 138 -7.27 20.65 -4.49
C LEU A 138 -8.20 20.00 -5.52
N ARG A 139 -7.82 18.83 -6.00
CA ARG A 139 -8.60 18.06 -6.96
C ARG A 139 -8.25 16.58 -6.92
N VAL A 140 -9.21 15.79 -7.40
CA VAL A 140 -9.03 14.36 -7.66
C VAL A 140 -9.16 14.12 -9.15
N GLU A 141 -8.22 13.37 -9.68
CA GLU A 141 -8.11 12.97 -11.08
C GLU A 141 -8.33 11.46 -11.20
N PHE A 142 -9.15 11.05 -12.17
CA PHE A 142 -9.44 9.64 -12.47
C PHE A 142 -9.01 9.27 -13.89
N TYR A 143 -8.29 8.15 -14.01
CA TYR A 143 -7.64 7.72 -15.24
C TYR A 143 -8.26 6.44 -15.82
N ASN A 144 -7.89 6.07 -17.06
CA ASN A 144 -8.44 4.88 -17.71
C ASN A 144 -8.29 3.57 -16.90
N PRO A 145 -7.15 3.29 -16.23
CA PRO A 145 -6.97 2.04 -15.49
C PRO A 145 -8.04 1.79 -14.43
N LEU A 146 -8.56 2.84 -13.79
CA LEU A 146 -9.61 2.73 -12.76
C LEU A 146 -10.85 2.01 -13.30
N PHE A 147 -11.26 2.31 -14.53
CA PHE A 147 -12.51 1.81 -15.09
C PHE A 147 -12.37 0.41 -15.71
N TYR A 148 -11.17 -0.19 -15.64
CA TYR A 148 -10.93 -1.60 -15.91
C TYR A 148 -10.87 -2.46 -14.65
N GLU A 149 -10.91 -1.84 -13.47
CA GLU A 149 -10.97 -2.55 -12.19
C GLU A 149 -12.35 -3.18 -11.97
N ASP A 150 -12.40 -4.22 -11.14
CA ASP A 150 -13.68 -4.75 -10.68
C ASP A 150 -14.43 -3.71 -9.83
N ARG A 151 -15.76 -3.83 -9.77
CA ARG A 151 -16.60 -2.83 -9.10
C ARG A 151 -16.21 -2.60 -7.61
N PRO A 152 -15.93 -3.63 -6.79
CA PRO A 152 -15.45 -3.42 -5.42
C PRO A 152 -14.13 -2.64 -5.34
N ALA A 153 -13.12 -3.01 -6.14
CA ALA A 153 -11.84 -2.32 -6.16
C ALA A 153 -11.98 -0.88 -6.66
N LEU A 154 -12.76 -0.66 -7.71
CA LEU A 154 -13.06 0.68 -8.25
C LEU A 154 -13.69 1.58 -7.18
N ILE A 155 -14.73 1.11 -6.49
CA ILE A 155 -15.39 1.89 -5.41
C ILE A 155 -14.39 2.19 -4.28
N ASN A 156 -13.58 1.22 -3.89
CA ASN A 156 -12.57 1.39 -2.85
C ASN A 156 -11.53 2.46 -3.25
N ILE A 157 -11.04 2.45 -4.50
CA ILE A 157 -10.08 3.44 -5.01
C ILE A 157 -10.71 4.85 -5.00
N ILE A 158 -11.95 5.01 -5.48
CA ILE A 158 -12.64 6.32 -5.45
C ILE A 158 -12.68 6.87 -4.01
N GLN A 159 -13.04 6.04 -3.05
CA GLN A 159 -13.15 6.47 -1.65
C GLN A 159 -11.78 6.72 -1.00
N HIS A 160 -10.75 5.96 -1.42
CA HIS A 160 -9.35 6.19 -1.01
C HIS A 160 -8.87 7.57 -1.47
N GLU A 161 -9.09 7.95 -2.73
CA GLU A 161 -8.74 9.30 -3.20
C GLU A 161 -9.53 10.40 -2.51
N MET A 162 -10.81 10.17 -2.25
CA MET A 162 -11.61 11.12 -1.48
C MET A 162 -11.11 11.24 -0.03
N ALA A 163 -10.53 10.18 0.55
CA ALA A 163 -9.89 10.25 1.86
C ALA A 163 -8.64 11.14 1.85
N HIS A 164 -7.81 11.08 0.79
CA HIS A 164 -6.72 12.05 0.61
C HIS A 164 -7.24 13.47 0.46
N ALA A 165 -8.28 13.68 -0.34
CA ALA A 165 -8.85 15.02 -0.51
C ALA A 165 -9.40 15.59 0.81
N PHE A 166 -10.08 14.75 1.60
CA PHE A 166 -10.55 15.10 2.93
C PHE A 166 -9.40 15.42 3.89
N ASP A 167 -8.36 14.58 3.90
CA ASP A 167 -7.16 14.77 4.71
C ASP A 167 -6.54 16.15 4.45
N MET A 168 -6.26 16.47 3.18
CA MET A 168 -5.70 17.76 2.78
C MET A 168 -6.61 18.94 3.17
N ALA A 169 -7.92 18.83 2.92
CA ALA A 169 -8.86 19.90 3.23
C ALA A 169 -9.05 20.15 4.74
N LYS A 170 -8.77 19.15 5.57
CA LYS A 170 -8.78 19.25 7.04
C LYS A 170 -7.41 19.59 7.63
N GLY A 171 -6.47 19.97 6.79
CA GLY A 171 -5.16 20.39 7.24
C GLY A 171 -4.22 19.23 7.57
N PHE A 172 -4.32 18.14 6.80
CA PHE A 172 -3.53 16.91 6.95
C PHE A 172 -3.68 16.29 8.35
N LEU A 173 -4.86 15.72 8.62
CA LEU A 173 -5.11 14.90 9.80
C LEU A 173 -4.09 13.75 9.92
N SER A 174 -3.65 13.20 8.78
CA SER A 174 -2.60 12.18 8.70
C SER A 174 -1.24 12.64 9.26
N PHE A 175 -1.01 13.95 9.39
CA PHE A 175 0.18 14.55 9.99
C PHE A 175 -0.07 15.13 11.39
N SER A 176 -1.27 14.96 11.95
CA SER A 176 -1.53 15.32 13.35
C SER A 176 -0.73 14.44 14.30
N ASP A 177 -0.31 15.00 15.45
CA ASP A 177 0.41 14.24 16.47
C ASP A 177 -0.40 13.04 16.98
N GLU A 178 -1.73 13.19 17.07
CA GLU A 178 -2.64 12.11 17.45
C GLU A 178 -2.56 10.95 16.44
N TRP A 179 -2.70 11.22 15.13
CA TRP A 179 -2.62 10.19 14.11
C TRP A 179 -1.24 9.54 14.03
N ILE A 180 -0.17 10.33 14.07
CA ILE A 180 1.22 9.83 14.06
C ILE A 180 1.46 8.90 15.26
N SER A 181 0.97 9.26 16.45
CA SER A 181 1.06 8.41 17.63
C SER A 181 0.28 7.10 17.46
N LEU A 182 -0.95 7.16 16.93
CA LEU A 182 -1.78 5.97 16.70
C LEU A 182 -1.22 5.00 15.65
N THR A 183 -0.47 5.54 14.69
CA THR A 183 0.13 4.79 13.57
C THR A 183 1.58 4.39 13.82
N LYS A 184 2.19 4.91 14.90
CA LYS A 184 3.58 4.68 15.30
C LYS A 184 4.61 5.07 14.23
N PHE A 185 4.24 5.93 13.29
CA PHE A 185 5.21 6.55 12.40
C PHE A 185 6.14 7.44 13.22
N ARG A 186 7.41 7.53 12.81
CA ARG A 186 8.41 8.37 13.47
C ARG A 186 9.05 9.32 12.47
N VAL A 187 9.35 10.53 12.93
CA VAL A 187 10.10 11.48 12.12
C VAL A 187 11.52 10.98 11.93
N LEU A 188 11.92 10.90 10.66
CA LEU A 188 13.30 10.69 10.24
C LEU A 188 13.75 11.88 9.40
N HIS A 189 14.76 12.61 9.89
CA HIS A 189 15.42 13.65 9.13
C HIS A 189 16.33 13.04 8.05
N ILE A 190 16.21 13.56 6.84
CA ILE A 190 17.04 13.24 5.69
C ILE A 190 17.89 14.47 5.41
N PHE A 191 19.17 14.35 5.77
CA PHE A 191 20.10 15.46 5.66
C PHE A 191 20.51 15.75 4.22
N ALA A 192 20.71 17.04 3.91
CA ALA A 192 21.26 17.44 2.64
C ALA A 192 22.70 16.91 2.48
N LEU A 193 23.06 16.56 1.25
CA LEU A 193 24.38 16.00 0.94
C LEU A 193 25.51 17.05 0.99
N ASP A 194 25.17 18.34 1.11
CA ASP A 194 26.13 19.44 1.26
C ASP A 194 26.79 19.48 2.65
N GLY A 195 26.20 18.81 3.65
CA GLY A 195 26.79 18.72 4.98
C GLY A 195 26.65 19.98 5.83
N ASP A 196 25.89 20.99 5.39
CA ASP A 196 25.79 22.28 6.09
C ASP A 196 24.81 22.21 7.27
N ARG A 197 25.32 22.43 8.49
CA ARG A 197 24.59 22.36 9.75
C ARG A 197 23.34 23.23 9.80
N ASP A 198 23.37 24.38 9.14
CA ASP A 198 22.26 25.34 9.17
C ASP A 198 21.27 25.14 8.02
N SER A 199 21.50 24.15 7.14
CA SER A 199 20.57 23.79 6.08
C SER A 199 19.26 23.21 6.62
N ASN A 200 18.18 23.59 5.96
CA ASN A 200 16.91 22.88 6.11
C ASN A 200 17.08 21.43 5.64
N SER A 201 16.47 20.49 6.35
CA SER A 201 16.46 19.08 5.97
C SER A 201 15.09 18.65 5.48
N ILE A 202 15.05 17.72 4.54
CA ILE A 202 13.80 16.97 4.28
C ILE A 202 13.57 16.08 5.50
N TYR A 203 12.32 15.83 5.87
CA TYR A 203 12.01 14.72 6.78
C TYR A 203 11.02 13.78 6.13
N THR A 204 11.03 12.52 6.55
CA THR A 204 10.00 11.53 6.23
C THR A 204 9.41 10.99 7.52
N LEU A 205 8.27 10.33 7.42
CA LEU A 205 7.63 9.61 8.50
C LEU A 205 7.84 8.11 8.23
N ILE A 206 8.81 7.52 8.92
CA ILE A 206 9.20 6.12 8.74
C ILE A 206 8.34 5.20 9.62
N ASN A 207 7.89 4.08 9.05
CA ASN A 207 7.06 3.10 9.77
C ASN A 207 7.83 2.40 10.89
N ASP A 208 7.09 1.78 11.81
CA ASP A 208 7.65 0.89 12.82
C ASP A 208 7.77 -0.54 12.25
N PRO A 209 8.99 -1.11 12.16
CA PRO A 209 9.20 -2.45 11.61
C PRO A 209 8.60 -3.56 12.48
N THR A 210 8.31 -3.27 13.76
CA THR A 210 7.76 -4.25 14.72
C THR A 210 6.23 -4.33 14.71
N VAL A 211 5.56 -3.38 14.07
CA VAL A 211 4.09 -3.40 13.94
C VAL A 211 3.73 -4.31 12.78
N ASP A 212 2.95 -5.36 13.02
CA ASP A 212 2.61 -6.37 12.01
C ASP A 212 1.49 -5.96 11.04
N ASN A 213 0.60 -5.08 11.49
CA ASN A 213 -0.55 -4.62 10.74
C ASN A 213 -0.62 -3.08 10.72
N TYR A 214 -0.50 -2.52 9.52
CA TYR A 214 -0.94 -1.16 9.23
C TYR A 214 -2.37 -1.22 8.66
N ALA A 215 -2.94 -0.08 8.26
CA ALA A 215 -4.29 -0.01 7.74
C ALA A 215 -4.53 -1.08 6.65
N PRO A 216 -5.60 -1.88 6.74
CA PRO A 216 -5.87 -2.91 5.76
C PRO A 216 -6.10 -2.30 4.37
N VAL A 217 -5.62 -2.98 3.33
CA VAL A 217 -5.69 -2.50 1.94
C VAL A 217 -6.56 -3.41 1.10
N SER A 218 -7.10 -2.93 -0.02
CA SER A 218 -7.84 -3.77 -0.97
C SER A 218 -6.99 -4.93 -1.50
N THR A 219 -7.63 -5.99 -2.01
CA THR A 219 -6.93 -7.17 -2.57
C THR A 219 -6.07 -6.84 -3.79
N ARG A 220 -6.24 -5.64 -4.37
CA ARG A 220 -5.37 -5.09 -5.41
C ARG A 220 -3.96 -4.85 -4.89
N ASN A 221 -3.83 -4.26 -3.70
CA ASN A 221 -2.56 -3.84 -3.14
C ASN A 221 -1.90 -4.93 -2.28
N LEU A 222 -0.60 -4.79 -2.02
CA LEU A 222 0.10 -5.62 -1.02
C LEU A 222 -0.01 -4.95 0.36
N PRO A 223 -0.05 -5.72 1.46
CA PRO A 223 -0.17 -5.16 2.82
C PRO A 223 0.89 -4.10 3.19
N THR A 224 2.04 -4.11 2.53
CA THR A 224 3.10 -3.11 2.71
C THR A 224 2.74 -1.70 2.22
N TYR A 225 1.63 -1.53 1.50
CA TYR A 225 1.26 -0.24 0.90
C TYR A 225 0.92 0.83 1.94
N SER A 226 0.21 0.48 3.01
CA SER A 226 -0.05 1.42 4.12
C SER A 226 1.20 1.78 4.93
N ARG A 227 2.31 1.05 4.78
CA ARG A 227 3.59 1.35 5.46
C ARG A 227 4.40 2.44 4.77
N LEU A 228 3.99 2.85 3.56
CA LEU A 228 4.79 3.74 2.74
C LEU A 228 4.89 5.14 3.35
N ASN A 229 3.78 5.64 3.87
CA ASN A 229 3.68 6.94 4.54
C ASN A 229 2.32 7.02 5.30
N PRO A 230 2.13 7.98 6.22
CA PRO A 230 0.90 8.09 7.00
C PRO A 230 -0.34 8.53 6.21
N GLN A 231 -0.20 9.14 5.03
CA GLN A 231 -1.34 9.53 4.20
C GLN A 231 -1.97 8.31 3.56
N GLU A 232 -1.16 7.39 3.05
CA GLU A 232 -1.62 6.10 2.53
C GLU A 232 -2.26 5.27 3.65
N ASP A 233 -1.67 5.24 4.85
CA ASP A 233 -2.28 4.59 6.01
C ASP A 233 -3.62 5.23 6.39
N PHE A 234 -3.71 6.57 6.37
CA PHE A 234 -4.95 7.30 6.66
C PHE A 234 -6.03 6.99 5.63
N ALA A 235 -5.72 7.11 4.33
CA ALA A 235 -6.68 6.86 3.27
C ALA A 235 -7.18 5.42 3.27
N ASN A 236 -6.28 4.45 3.49
CA ASN A 236 -6.66 3.04 3.66
C ASN A 236 -7.43 2.79 4.97
N SER A 237 -7.17 3.53 6.03
CA SER A 237 -7.97 3.43 7.27
C SER A 237 -9.40 3.93 7.06
N VAL A 238 -9.58 5.01 6.29
CA VAL A 238 -10.91 5.53 5.91
C VAL A 238 -11.66 4.51 5.07
N THR A 239 -11.02 3.88 4.07
CA THR A 239 -11.70 2.83 3.29
C THR A 239 -11.96 1.58 4.13
N ALA A 240 -11.04 1.21 5.03
CA ALA A 240 -11.22 0.09 5.94
C ALA A 240 -12.42 0.28 6.88
N TYR A 241 -12.64 1.49 7.36
CA TYR A 241 -13.81 1.83 8.19
C TYR A 241 -15.15 1.55 7.46
N ILE A 242 -15.19 1.72 6.13
CA ILE A 242 -16.39 1.52 5.32
C ILE A 242 -16.56 0.06 4.90
N HIS A 243 -15.46 -0.63 4.57
CA HIS A 243 -15.50 -1.91 3.87
C HIS A 243 -15.10 -3.13 4.68
N TYR A 244 -14.32 -2.96 5.76
CA TYR A 244 -13.65 -4.08 6.42
C TYR A 244 -14.16 -4.26 7.86
N PRO A 245 -14.99 -5.29 8.12
CA PRO A 245 -15.67 -5.46 9.41
C PRO A 245 -14.71 -5.68 10.58
N TYR A 246 -13.48 -6.13 10.30
CA TYR A 246 -12.48 -6.42 11.31
C TYR A 246 -11.57 -5.22 11.66
N PHE A 247 -11.71 -4.08 10.97
CA PHE A 247 -10.85 -2.92 11.19
C PHE A 247 -10.92 -2.42 12.64
N ARG A 248 -12.11 -2.45 13.26
CA ARG A 248 -12.29 -2.07 14.66
C ARG A 248 -11.53 -2.94 15.67
N TYR A 249 -11.30 -4.22 15.36
CA TYR A 249 -10.60 -5.14 16.26
C TYR A 249 -9.09 -5.11 16.02
N THR A 250 -8.66 -4.86 14.78
CA THR A 250 -7.23 -4.72 14.44
C THR A 250 -6.67 -3.36 14.84
N HIS A 251 -7.50 -2.30 14.79
CA HIS A 251 -7.09 -0.91 15.03
C HIS A 251 -8.13 -0.12 15.83
N PRO A 252 -8.50 -0.54 17.06
CA PRO A 252 -9.60 0.07 17.83
C PRO A 252 -9.44 1.57 18.05
N SER A 253 -8.24 2.03 18.43
CA SER A 253 -8.01 3.47 18.65
C SER A 253 -8.07 4.29 17.36
N ARG A 254 -7.67 3.71 16.22
CA ARG A 254 -7.82 4.40 14.91
C ARG A 254 -9.27 4.43 14.48
N TYR A 255 -10.03 3.37 14.75
CA TYR A 255 -11.47 3.31 14.50
C TYR A 255 -12.20 4.46 15.20
N GLU A 256 -11.96 4.64 16.49
CA GLU A 256 -12.58 5.73 17.28
C GLU A 256 -12.14 7.11 16.80
N PHE A 257 -10.87 7.27 16.42
CA PHE A 257 -10.39 8.51 15.80
C PHE A 257 -11.17 8.84 14.53
N LEU A 258 -11.35 7.88 13.61
CA LEU A 258 -12.05 8.10 12.35
C LEU A 258 -13.55 8.33 12.57
N LYS A 259 -14.18 7.55 13.45
CA LYS A 259 -15.58 7.72 13.83
C LYS A 259 -15.86 9.16 14.25
N LYS A 260 -15.00 9.73 15.09
CA LYS A 260 -15.11 11.10 15.58
C LYS A 260 -14.76 12.15 14.52
N ASN A 261 -13.59 12.03 13.90
CA ASN A 261 -12.99 13.13 13.13
C ASN A 261 -13.35 13.10 11.63
N VAL A 262 -13.81 11.96 11.12
CA VAL A 262 -14.10 11.75 9.68
C VAL A 262 -15.57 11.41 9.45
N PHE A 263 -16.10 10.46 10.22
CA PHE A 263 -17.43 9.87 9.94
C PHE A 263 -18.58 10.48 10.74
N ALA A 264 -18.31 11.44 11.63
CA ALA A 264 -19.30 12.11 12.48
C ALA A 264 -20.23 11.11 13.22
N GLY A 265 -19.65 10.03 13.72
CA GLY A 265 -20.35 8.97 14.45
C GLY A 265 -21.07 7.92 13.59
N LYS A 266 -21.06 8.05 12.26
CA LYS A 266 -21.66 7.04 11.36
C LYS A 266 -20.92 5.71 11.49
N GLU A 267 -21.67 4.62 11.66
CA GLU A 267 -21.17 3.25 11.76
C GLU A 267 -21.56 2.45 10.51
N TYR A 268 -20.67 1.55 10.06
CA TYR A 268 -20.93 0.65 8.91
C TYR A 268 -21.06 -0.81 9.33
N PHE A 269 -20.52 -1.17 10.49
CA PHE A 269 -20.54 -2.52 11.03
C PHE A 269 -21.01 -2.49 12.48
N LEU A 270 -21.78 -3.51 12.87
CA LEU A 270 -22.22 -3.66 14.26
C LEU A 270 -21.04 -4.07 15.15
N GLU A 271 -21.04 -3.58 16.39
CA GLU A 271 -20.10 -4.02 17.41
C GLU A 271 -20.50 -5.38 17.95
N ASP A 272 -19.52 -6.28 18.05
CA ASP A 272 -19.66 -7.51 18.80
C ASP A 272 -19.03 -7.33 20.18
N SER A 273 -19.86 -7.02 21.17
CA SER A 273 -19.43 -6.79 22.55
C SER A 273 -19.00 -8.07 23.29
N THR A 274 -19.11 -9.25 22.65
CA THR A 274 -18.76 -10.53 23.26
C THR A 274 -17.31 -10.95 23.00
N VAL A 275 -16.59 -10.23 22.13
CA VAL A 275 -15.19 -10.47 21.79
C VAL A 275 -14.34 -9.26 22.15
N ASN A 276 -13.10 -9.50 22.59
CA ASN A 276 -12.17 -8.44 23.01
C ASN A 276 -10.94 -8.32 22.10
N SER A 277 -10.72 -9.28 21.20
CA SER A 277 -9.56 -9.26 20.29
C SER A 277 -9.93 -9.63 18.86
N PHE A 278 -9.03 -9.30 17.93
CA PHE A 278 -9.15 -9.69 16.53
C PHE A 278 -9.11 -11.21 16.35
N GLU A 279 -8.21 -11.88 17.07
CA GLU A 279 -8.05 -13.34 17.04
C GLU A 279 -9.32 -14.05 17.53
N GLU A 280 -9.89 -13.60 18.66
CA GLU A 280 -11.15 -14.12 19.19
C GLU A 280 -12.29 -13.95 18.18
N LYS A 281 -12.38 -12.76 17.56
CA LYS A 281 -13.43 -12.47 16.58
C LYS A 281 -13.30 -13.33 15.33
N ILE A 282 -12.10 -13.44 14.77
CA ILE A 282 -11.83 -14.29 13.61
C ILE A 282 -12.18 -15.75 13.92
N GLN A 283 -11.74 -16.28 15.06
CA GLN A 283 -11.97 -17.67 15.40
C GLN A 283 -13.47 -17.95 15.60
N SER A 284 -14.17 -17.08 16.33
CA SER A 284 -15.61 -17.19 16.55
C SER A 284 -16.39 -17.16 15.23
N ASP A 285 -16.10 -16.20 14.36
CA ASP A 285 -16.78 -16.07 13.07
C ASP A 285 -16.46 -17.25 12.13
N LEU A 286 -15.22 -17.74 12.15
CA LEU A 286 -14.80 -18.88 11.35
C LEU A 286 -15.47 -20.17 11.82
N ASP A 287 -15.49 -20.44 13.13
CA ASP A 287 -16.12 -21.63 13.71
C ASP A 287 -17.62 -21.66 13.37
N ASN A 288 -18.29 -20.52 13.54
CA ASN A 288 -19.70 -20.38 13.21
C ASN A 288 -19.95 -20.59 11.70
N ALA A 289 -19.15 -19.97 10.84
CA ALA A 289 -19.32 -20.09 9.40
C ALA A 289 -19.06 -21.53 8.90
N LEU A 290 -18.04 -22.22 9.46
CA LEU A 290 -17.75 -23.61 9.15
C LEU A 290 -18.86 -24.56 9.62
N ALA A 291 -19.35 -24.38 10.85
CA ALA A 291 -20.40 -25.22 11.43
C ALA A 291 -21.72 -25.12 10.64
N ASN A 292 -22.03 -23.94 10.10
CA ASN A 292 -23.25 -23.69 9.34
C ASN A 292 -23.08 -23.83 7.82
N GLY A 293 -21.88 -24.18 7.33
CA GLY A 293 -21.61 -24.31 5.90
C GLY A 293 -21.72 -23.00 5.12
N GLN A 294 -21.45 -21.86 5.76
CA GLN A 294 -21.50 -20.52 5.17
C GLN A 294 -20.19 -20.22 4.42
N TRP A 295 -20.01 -20.85 3.26
CA TRP A 295 -18.71 -20.84 2.59
C TRP A 295 -18.26 -19.47 2.06
N ASP A 296 -19.19 -18.59 1.69
CA ASP A 296 -18.84 -17.21 1.29
C ASP A 296 -18.26 -16.42 2.47
N ASP A 297 -18.80 -16.61 3.68
CA ASP A 297 -18.30 -15.97 4.90
C ASP A 297 -16.91 -16.51 5.25
N VAL A 298 -16.70 -17.83 5.16
CA VAL A 298 -15.37 -18.45 5.31
C VAL A 298 -14.35 -17.82 4.35
N ARG A 299 -14.70 -17.64 3.07
CA ARG A 299 -13.83 -16.98 2.09
C ARG A 299 -13.51 -15.55 2.51
N ASN A 300 -14.51 -14.78 2.92
CA ASN A 300 -14.31 -13.38 3.32
C ASN A 300 -13.41 -13.27 4.55
N ILE A 301 -13.56 -14.15 5.54
CA ILE A 301 -12.69 -14.21 6.72
C ILE A 301 -11.22 -14.43 6.32
N PHE A 302 -10.94 -15.34 5.38
CA PHE A 302 -9.57 -15.54 4.89
C PHE A 302 -9.01 -14.32 4.16
N ILE A 303 -9.84 -13.59 3.40
CA ILE A 303 -9.41 -12.35 2.75
C ILE A 303 -9.00 -11.32 3.81
N GLU A 304 -9.77 -11.17 4.87
CA GLU A 304 -9.49 -10.21 5.95
C GLU A 304 -8.22 -10.56 6.72
N LEU A 305 -7.98 -11.83 7.02
CA LEU A 305 -6.71 -12.31 7.58
C LEU A 305 -5.51 -11.93 6.71
N GLY A 306 -5.64 -12.10 5.39
CA GLY A 306 -4.57 -11.82 4.44
C GLY A 306 -4.20 -10.33 4.27
N ARG A 307 -4.89 -9.42 4.98
CA ARG A 307 -4.57 -7.99 5.00
C ARG A 307 -3.50 -7.63 6.04
N GLY A 308 -3.19 -8.53 6.97
CA GLY A 308 -2.12 -8.38 7.96
C GLY A 308 -1.13 -9.53 7.93
N TYR A 309 -0.34 -9.65 9.01
CA TYR A 309 0.58 -10.76 9.23
C TYR A 309 0.33 -11.32 10.63
N TYR A 310 -0.23 -12.54 10.72
CA TYR A 310 -0.63 -13.16 11.99
C TYR A 310 -0.19 -14.62 12.03
N PRO A 311 1.11 -14.91 12.13
CA PRO A 311 1.65 -16.24 11.83
C PRO A 311 1.07 -17.35 12.71
N ASP A 312 0.89 -17.12 14.00
CA ASP A 312 0.37 -18.13 14.92
C ASP A 312 -1.12 -18.40 14.69
N LEU A 313 -1.93 -17.36 14.48
CA LEU A 313 -3.33 -17.48 14.11
C LEU A 313 -3.49 -18.21 12.76
N GLU A 314 -2.69 -17.83 11.76
CA GLU A 314 -2.69 -18.46 10.45
C GLU A 314 -2.36 -19.97 10.53
N LYS A 315 -1.38 -20.38 11.35
CA LYS A 315 -1.04 -21.80 11.56
C LYS A 315 -2.17 -22.57 12.22
N GLY A 316 -2.83 -21.98 13.22
CA GLY A 316 -4.01 -22.56 13.86
C GLY A 316 -5.14 -22.80 12.86
N ILE A 317 -5.44 -21.78 12.05
CA ILE A 317 -6.46 -21.83 11.00
C ILE A 317 -6.11 -22.87 9.92
N ILE A 318 -4.86 -22.96 9.47
CA ILE A 318 -4.47 -24.00 8.48
C ILE A 318 -4.70 -25.40 9.04
N SER A 319 -4.41 -25.61 10.33
CA SER A 319 -4.64 -26.89 11.00
C SER A 319 -6.13 -27.23 11.04
N GLN A 320 -6.97 -26.27 11.43
CA GLN A 320 -8.43 -26.41 11.42
C GLN A 320 -8.99 -26.68 10.01
N ILE A 321 -8.48 -25.99 8.99
CA ILE A 321 -8.88 -26.22 7.59
C ILE A 321 -8.54 -27.66 7.18
N LYS A 322 -7.33 -28.14 7.53
CA LYS A 322 -6.88 -29.48 7.19
C LYS A 322 -7.77 -30.55 7.84
N GLU A 323 -8.12 -30.38 9.11
CA GLU A 323 -9.07 -31.26 9.81
C GLU A 323 -10.45 -31.23 9.16
N THR A 324 -10.94 -30.03 8.86
CA THR A 324 -12.25 -29.82 8.25
C THR A 324 -12.33 -30.44 6.85
N LEU A 325 -11.28 -30.35 6.04
CA LEU A 325 -11.21 -30.98 4.72
C LEU A 325 -11.21 -32.51 4.80
N GLY A 326 -10.66 -33.09 5.86
CA GLY A 326 -10.54 -34.54 6.04
C GLY A 326 -9.75 -35.23 4.92
N THR A 327 -9.73 -36.56 4.96
CA THR A 327 -9.02 -37.40 3.97
C THR A 327 -9.80 -37.62 2.68
N MET A 328 -11.13 -37.61 2.75
CA MET A 328 -12.03 -37.79 1.59
C MET A 328 -12.83 -36.52 1.31
N SER A 329 -13.06 -36.24 0.02
CA SER A 329 -13.90 -35.11 -0.38
C SER A 329 -15.36 -35.39 -0.05
N ILE A 330 -15.98 -34.48 0.71
CA ILE A 330 -17.41 -34.52 1.04
C ILE A 330 -18.20 -33.52 0.18
N SER A 331 -17.56 -32.44 -0.26
CA SER A 331 -18.14 -31.42 -1.14
C SER A 331 -17.06 -30.73 -1.97
N GLN A 332 -17.27 -30.66 -3.28
CA GLN A 332 -16.35 -29.97 -4.20
C GLN A 332 -16.29 -28.45 -3.92
N GLU A 333 -17.40 -27.86 -3.49
CA GLU A 333 -17.46 -26.43 -3.19
C GLU A 333 -16.68 -26.10 -1.91
N LYS A 334 -16.88 -26.90 -0.85
CA LYS A 334 -16.11 -26.82 0.38
C LYS A 334 -14.62 -26.94 0.10
N ASP A 335 -14.22 -27.96 -0.66
CA ASP A 335 -12.83 -28.19 -1.03
C ASP A 335 -12.25 -26.99 -1.78
N ARG A 336 -12.99 -26.46 -2.75
CA ARG A 336 -12.59 -25.28 -3.52
C ARG A 336 -12.38 -24.06 -2.63
N ILE A 337 -13.33 -23.74 -1.75
CA ILE A 337 -13.30 -22.51 -0.96
C ILE A 337 -12.21 -22.56 0.10
N LEU A 338 -12.13 -23.66 0.85
CA LEU A 338 -11.07 -23.84 1.86
C LEU A 338 -9.69 -23.85 1.21
N ALA A 339 -9.54 -24.48 0.05
CA ALA A 339 -8.28 -24.48 -0.68
C ALA A 339 -7.87 -23.08 -1.16
N LEU A 340 -8.79 -22.33 -1.78
CA LEU A 340 -8.51 -20.97 -2.25
C LEU A 340 -8.23 -20.02 -1.07
N GLY A 341 -8.91 -20.22 0.06
CA GLY A 341 -8.67 -19.49 1.30
C GLY A 341 -7.22 -19.48 1.75
N THR A 342 -6.53 -20.62 1.64
CA THR A 342 -5.11 -20.72 2.00
C THR A 342 -4.16 -19.85 1.17
N CYS A 343 -4.62 -19.26 0.06
CA CYS A 343 -3.81 -18.30 -0.69
C CYS A 343 -3.66 -16.95 0.03
N TYR A 344 -4.54 -16.65 0.98
CA TYR A 344 -4.47 -15.42 1.77
C TYR A 344 -3.61 -15.56 3.03
N LEU A 345 -3.20 -16.79 3.36
CA LEU A 345 -2.36 -17.08 4.52
C LEU A 345 -0.88 -17.08 4.10
N ASN A 346 -0.02 -16.46 4.90
CA ASN A 346 1.39 -16.27 4.61
C ASN A 346 2.29 -17.37 5.23
N GLN A 347 1.72 -18.55 5.51
CA GLN A 347 2.45 -19.71 6.04
C GLN A 347 2.70 -20.78 4.95
N PRO A 348 3.89 -21.43 4.94
CA PRO A 348 4.23 -22.49 3.98
C PRO A 348 3.25 -23.68 3.98
N GLU A 349 2.69 -24.02 5.13
CA GLU A 349 1.74 -25.12 5.33
C GLU A 349 0.49 -24.95 4.45
N GLY A 350 0.06 -23.71 4.22
CA GLY A 350 -1.04 -23.41 3.31
C GLY A 350 -0.71 -23.73 1.85
N LEU A 351 0.55 -23.56 1.42
CA LEU A 351 0.99 -23.99 0.09
C LEU A 351 1.09 -25.51 -0.03
N GLU A 352 1.57 -26.20 1.01
CA GLU A 352 1.62 -27.67 1.00
C GLU A 352 0.21 -28.27 0.95
N LEU A 353 -0.74 -27.74 1.72
CA LEU A 353 -2.13 -28.18 1.65
C LEU A 353 -2.72 -28.07 0.25
N ARG A 354 -2.45 -26.96 -0.46
CA ARG A 354 -2.88 -26.79 -1.86
C ARG A 354 -2.28 -27.86 -2.77
N LYS A 355 -0.99 -28.16 -2.63
CA LYS A 355 -0.32 -29.21 -3.43
C LYS A 355 -0.96 -30.58 -3.17
N ASP A 356 -1.28 -30.89 -1.93
CA ASP A 356 -1.91 -32.17 -1.56
C ASP A 356 -3.31 -32.30 -2.14
N LEU A 357 -4.13 -31.24 -2.10
CA LEU A 357 -5.45 -31.23 -2.72
C LEU A 357 -5.40 -31.38 -4.25
N ILE A 358 -4.37 -30.83 -4.90
CA ILE A 358 -4.13 -31.02 -6.34
C ILE A 358 -3.75 -32.47 -6.63
N ARG A 359 -2.83 -33.06 -5.87
CA ARG A 359 -2.40 -34.46 -6.03
C ARG A 359 -3.55 -35.44 -5.82
N ALA A 360 -4.43 -35.15 -4.88
CA ALA A 360 -5.64 -35.92 -4.61
C ALA A 360 -6.76 -35.70 -5.64
N GLY A 361 -6.57 -34.82 -6.63
CA GLY A 361 -7.59 -34.51 -7.64
C GLY A 361 -8.81 -33.76 -7.11
N ARG A 362 -8.75 -33.21 -5.90
CA ARG A 362 -9.87 -32.50 -5.24
C ARG A 362 -10.08 -31.09 -5.79
N VAL A 363 -8.98 -30.40 -6.14
CA VAL A 363 -9.02 -29.05 -6.73
C VAL A 363 -8.00 -28.97 -7.86
N SER A 364 -8.41 -28.44 -9.01
CA SER A 364 -7.52 -28.30 -10.17
C SER A 364 -6.55 -27.11 -10.03
N VAL A 365 -5.37 -27.20 -10.65
CA VAL A 365 -4.42 -26.07 -10.77
C VAL A 365 -5.08 -24.85 -11.42
N LYS A 366 -5.92 -25.07 -12.46
CA LYS A 366 -6.65 -24.02 -13.16
C LYS A 366 -7.56 -23.23 -12.22
N THR A 367 -8.12 -23.88 -11.20
CA THR A 367 -8.96 -23.23 -10.20
C THR A 367 -8.15 -22.23 -9.37
N PHE A 368 -6.96 -22.61 -8.91
CA PHE A 368 -6.08 -21.71 -8.17
C PHE A 368 -5.59 -20.53 -9.02
N LEU A 369 -5.19 -20.77 -10.27
CA LEU A 369 -4.65 -19.71 -11.12
C LEU A 369 -5.67 -18.64 -11.54
N LYS A 370 -6.98 -18.89 -11.36
CA LYS A 370 -8.03 -17.87 -11.54
C LYS A 370 -8.11 -16.89 -10.38
N ASP A 371 -7.65 -17.27 -9.20
CA ASP A 371 -7.61 -16.38 -8.05
C ASP A 371 -6.32 -15.54 -8.09
N GLN A 372 -6.47 -14.22 -8.00
CA GLN A 372 -5.36 -13.29 -8.16
C GLN A 372 -4.28 -13.49 -7.08
N LYS A 373 -4.68 -13.76 -5.83
CA LYS A 373 -3.73 -13.96 -4.72
C LYS A 373 -2.98 -15.27 -4.89
N CYS A 374 -3.68 -16.35 -5.25
CA CYS A 374 -3.05 -17.62 -5.59
C CYS A 374 -2.09 -17.49 -6.78
N PHE A 375 -2.48 -16.75 -7.83
CA PHE A 375 -1.65 -16.51 -9.01
C PHE A 375 -0.35 -15.78 -8.65
N ARG A 376 -0.40 -14.77 -7.77
CA ARG A 376 0.80 -14.06 -7.29
C ARG A 376 1.78 -15.00 -6.58
N ILE A 377 1.29 -16.00 -5.86
CA ILE A 377 2.11 -17.00 -5.16
C ILE A 377 2.56 -18.13 -6.12
N ALA A 378 1.99 -18.23 -7.32
CA ALA A 378 2.36 -19.28 -8.26
C ALA A 378 3.86 -19.22 -8.59
N ARG A 379 4.50 -20.40 -8.70
CA ARG A 379 5.94 -20.52 -8.90
C ARG A 379 6.45 -19.61 -10.02
N ASP A 380 5.85 -19.70 -11.19
CA ASP A 380 6.33 -18.99 -12.37
C ASP A 380 6.22 -17.48 -12.20
N PHE A 381 5.13 -16.97 -11.63
CA PHE A 381 4.97 -15.54 -11.39
C PHE A 381 5.92 -15.04 -10.30
N PHE A 382 6.04 -15.77 -9.18
CA PHE A 382 7.00 -15.43 -8.13
C PHE A 382 8.43 -15.38 -8.66
N GLU A 383 8.90 -16.42 -9.35
CA GLU A 383 10.30 -16.55 -9.74
C GLU A 383 10.70 -15.65 -10.93
N LYS A 384 9.76 -15.35 -11.84
CA LYS A 384 10.03 -14.53 -13.02
C LYS A 384 9.69 -13.04 -12.82
N ASN A 385 8.78 -12.71 -11.89
CA ASN A 385 8.30 -11.34 -11.69
C ASN A 385 8.54 -10.84 -10.26
N LEU A 386 7.79 -11.31 -9.26
CA LEU A 386 7.82 -10.72 -7.90
C LEU A 386 9.21 -10.74 -7.28
N SER A 387 9.91 -11.87 -7.34
CA SER A 387 11.27 -12.01 -6.79
C SER A 387 12.33 -11.11 -7.44
N LYS A 388 11.99 -10.41 -8.53
CA LYS A 388 12.85 -9.43 -9.19
C LYS A 388 12.63 -8.00 -8.71
N TRP A 389 11.56 -7.75 -7.96
CA TRP A 389 11.27 -6.44 -7.39
C TRP A 389 12.39 -6.02 -6.42
N SER A 390 12.73 -4.75 -6.49
CA SER A 390 13.68 -4.09 -5.60
C SER A 390 13.02 -3.73 -4.27
N ALA A 391 13.81 -3.64 -3.19
CA ALA A 391 13.33 -3.01 -1.97
C ALA A 391 12.95 -1.54 -2.23
N SER A 392 11.92 -1.07 -1.54
CA SER A 392 11.51 0.34 -1.54
C SER A 392 11.83 0.98 -0.18
N ASN A 393 11.81 2.30 -0.11
CA ASN A 393 11.94 3.07 1.14
C ASN A 393 13.22 2.79 1.90
N LEU A 394 14.32 2.71 1.17
CA LEU A 394 15.62 2.49 1.76
C LEU A 394 16.06 3.75 2.49
N TYR A 395 16.28 3.63 3.81
CA TYR A 395 16.70 4.73 4.67
C TYR A 395 17.87 4.28 5.55
N PHE A 396 18.88 5.14 5.64
CA PHE A 396 19.95 5.03 6.63
C PHE A 396 19.67 6.01 7.77
N TYR A 397 19.91 5.59 9.01
CA TYR A 397 19.89 6.49 10.16
C TYR A 397 20.73 5.98 11.33
N GLN A 398 21.06 6.88 12.26
CA GLN A 398 21.65 6.54 13.55
C GLN A 398 20.67 6.82 14.69
N ASP A 399 20.54 5.87 15.61
CA ASP A 399 19.71 5.99 16.81
C ASP A 399 20.34 5.20 17.97
N GLY A 400 20.39 5.78 19.16
CA GLY A 400 20.97 5.14 20.35
C GLY A 400 22.42 4.64 20.19
N GLY A 401 23.24 5.33 19.38
CA GLY A 401 24.63 4.94 19.10
C GLY A 401 24.78 3.78 18.11
N LYS A 402 23.68 3.33 17.49
CA LYS A 402 23.66 2.29 16.47
C LYS A 402 23.39 2.89 15.10
N SER A 403 23.78 2.15 14.06
CA SER A 403 23.54 2.52 12.67
C SER A 403 22.62 1.50 12.02
N PHE A 404 21.54 2.00 11.45
CA PHE A 404 20.47 1.18 10.91
C PHE A 404 20.27 1.42 9.42
N LEU A 405 19.85 0.37 8.75
CA LEU A 405 19.28 0.40 7.42
C LEU A 405 17.86 -0.15 7.49
N GLN A 406 16.87 0.66 7.14
CA GLN A 406 15.46 0.25 7.14
C GLN A 406 14.87 0.38 5.73
N PHE A 407 14.02 -0.58 5.35
CA PHE A 407 13.36 -0.62 4.05
C PHE A 407 12.14 -1.53 4.05
N THR A 408 11.40 -1.51 2.96
CA THR A 408 10.25 -2.40 2.73
C THR A 408 10.60 -3.45 1.68
N ASP A 409 10.41 -4.73 2.00
CA ASP A 409 10.46 -5.87 1.08
C ASP A 409 9.05 -6.48 0.91
N PRO A 410 8.27 -6.04 -0.09
CA PRO A 410 6.92 -6.53 -0.32
C PRO A 410 6.86 -8.02 -0.72
N VAL A 411 8.00 -8.63 -1.05
CA VAL A 411 8.08 -10.00 -1.56
C VAL A 411 8.42 -10.99 -0.45
N LEU A 412 8.92 -10.52 0.69
CA LEU A 412 9.36 -11.36 1.82
C LEU A 412 8.30 -12.39 2.25
N PRO A 413 7.00 -12.04 2.46
CA PRO A 413 6.00 -13.02 2.86
C PRO A 413 5.79 -14.11 1.81
N THR A 414 5.78 -13.74 0.53
CA THR A 414 5.60 -14.71 -0.58
C THR A 414 6.83 -15.61 -0.73
N ALA A 415 8.04 -15.08 -0.50
CA ALA A 415 9.26 -15.87 -0.52
C ALA A 415 9.23 -16.95 0.57
N HIS A 416 8.81 -16.59 1.79
CA HIS A 416 8.66 -17.52 2.90
C HIS A 416 7.62 -18.61 2.62
N VAL A 417 6.41 -18.26 2.14
CA VAL A 417 5.38 -19.25 1.72
C VAL A 417 5.94 -20.24 0.69
N ARG A 418 6.84 -19.78 -0.18
CA ARG A 418 7.48 -20.58 -1.22
C ARG A 418 8.68 -21.39 -0.71
N GLY A 419 9.02 -21.28 0.57
CA GLY A 419 10.13 -21.96 1.22
C GLY A 419 11.50 -21.42 0.82
N PHE A 420 11.63 -20.12 0.56
CA PHE A 420 12.91 -19.47 0.31
C PHE A 420 13.38 -18.72 1.56
N ASP A 421 14.65 -18.90 1.90
CA ASP A 421 15.35 -18.08 2.87
C ASP A 421 15.76 -16.77 2.18
N THR A 422 15.64 -15.65 2.87
CA THR A 422 15.96 -14.33 2.31
C THR A 422 17.21 -13.75 2.95
N GLU A 423 18.24 -13.51 2.14
CA GLU A 423 19.47 -12.83 2.54
C GLU A 423 19.52 -11.43 1.94
N TYR A 424 19.78 -10.45 2.80
CA TYR A 424 20.06 -9.08 2.46
C TYR A 424 21.56 -8.84 2.55
N SER A 425 22.18 -8.49 1.42
CA SER A 425 23.58 -8.10 1.34
C SER A 425 23.68 -6.61 1.15
N TRP A 426 24.40 -5.91 2.04
CA TRP A 426 24.60 -4.48 1.94
C TRP A 426 26.09 -4.15 1.77
N ARG A 427 26.38 -3.06 1.06
CA ARG A 427 27.72 -2.50 0.93
C ARG A 427 27.68 -0.98 1.03
N MET A 428 28.66 -0.41 1.72
CA MET A 428 28.85 1.03 1.89
C MET A 428 30.15 1.44 1.20
N PHE A 429 30.19 2.58 0.53
CA PHE A 429 31.35 3.13 -0.16
C PHE A 429 31.35 4.66 -0.14
N VAL A 430 32.50 5.28 -0.30
CA VAL A 430 32.60 6.75 -0.48
C VAL A 430 32.34 7.05 -1.96
N VAL A 431 31.39 7.94 -2.26
CA VAL A 431 30.97 8.22 -3.66
C VAL A 431 32.13 8.74 -4.50
N ASP A 432 32.88 9.72 -3.99
CA ASP A 432 34.02 10.33 -4.69
C ASP A 432 35.29 9.46 -4.65
N GLY A 433 35.34 8.44 -3.79
CA GLY A 433 36.48 7.54 -3.63
C GLY A 433 36.44 6.30 -4.55
N GLY A 434 35.49 6.27 -5.50
CA GLY A 434 35.18 5.09 -6.30
C GLY A 434 34.29 4.08 -5.57
N LYS A 435 33.62 3.19 -6.31
CA LYS A 435 32.68 2.18 -5.77
C LYS A 435 33.35 1.03 -4.99
N LYS A 436 34.53 1.25 -4.42
CA LYS A 436 35.21 0.27 -3.56
C LYS A 436 34.53 0.26 -2.19
N PRO A 437 34.02 -0.89 -1.72
CA PRO A 437 33.31 -0.94 -0.44
C PRO A 437 34.27 -0.68 0.73
N ILE A 438 33.88 0.23 1.61
CA ILE A 438 34.53 0.48 2.91
C ILE A 438 33.99 -0.43 4.00
N ALA A 439 32.73 -0.84 3.87
CA ALA A 439 32.05 -1.78 4.75
C ALA A 439 31.05 -2.61 3.96
N GLN A 440 30.80 -3.83 4.40
CA GLN A 440 29.79 -4.71 3.84
C GLN A 440 29.33 -5.73 4.88
N GLY A 441 28.10 -6.19 4.73
CA GLY A 441 27.50 -7.13 5.66
C GLY A 441 26.37 -7.92 5.04
N ARG A 442 25.86 -8.86 5.83
CA ARG A 442 24.76 -9.74 5.45
C ARG A 442 23.81 -9.90 6.62
N PHE A 443 22.52 -9.90 6.31
CA PHE A 443 21.44 -10.21 7.24
C PHE A 443 20.58 -11.29 6.59
N VAL A 444 20.28 -12.37 7.31
CA VAL A 444 19.49 -13.49 6.81
C VAL A 444 18.24 -13.61 7.68
N THR A 445 17.10 -13.81 7.05
CA THR A 445 15.85 -14.17 7.71
C THR A 445 15.22 -15.38 7.00
N ASP A 446 14.76 -16.33 7.80
CA ASP A 446 13.93 -17.47 7.40
C ASP A 446 12.44 -17.25 7.71
N GLU A 447 12.10 -16.14 8.36
CA GLU A 447 10.72 -15.76 8.69
C GLU A 447 10.06 -14.95 7.56
N GLY A 448 8.73 -15.10 7.42
CA GLY A 448 7.94 -14.40 6.40
C GLY A 448 7.76 -12.91 6.64
N GLY A 449 7.73 -12.49 7.92
CA GLY A 449 7.66 -11.11 8.34
C GLY A 449 6.48 -10.30 7.76
N ASN A 450 6.40 -9.05 8.19
CA ASN A 450 5.36 -8.12 7.77
C ASN A 450 5.76 -7.23 6.57
N GLY A 451 6.93 -7.52 5.99
CA GLY A 451 7.53 -6.80 4.86
C GLY A 451 8.31 -5.53 5.21
N SER A 452 8.40 -5.11 6.48
CA SER A 452 9.31 -4.06 6.92
C SER A 452 10.56 -4.68 7.54
N VAL A 453 11.74 -4.25 7.10
CA VAL A 453 13.03 -4.85 7.49
C VAL A 453 13.94 -3.78 8.08
N LEU A 454 14.51 -4.07 9.25
CA LEU A 454 15.48 -3.24 9.95
C LEU A 454 16.77 -4.03 10.15
N ILE A 455 17.88 -3.51 9.63
CA ILE A 455 19.21 -4.12 9.75
C ILE A 455 20.09 -3.24 10.64
N ASP A 456 20.61 -3.82 11.73
CA ASP A 456 21.73 -3.25 12.48
C ASP A 456 23.02 -3.49 11.68
N LEU A 457 23.64 -2.41 11.20
CA LEU A 457 24.80 -2.47 10.33
C LEU A 457 26.05 -2.96 11.06
N VAL A 458 26.19 -2.70 12.36
CA VAL A 458 27.36 -3.17 13.13
C VAL A 458 27.23 -4.66 13.39
N GLN A 459 26.04 -5.14 13.74
CA GLN A 459 25.79 -6.55 14.02
C GLN A 459 25.90 -7.42 12.75
N SER A 460 25.47 -6.90 11.60
CA SER A 460 25.45 -7.65 10.33
C SER A 460 26.74 -7.53 9.51
N ALA A 461 27.71 -6.73 9.94
CA ALA A 461 28.95 -6.51 9.19
C ALA A 461 29.87 -7.73 9.22
N GLY A 462 30.55 -8.00 8.09
CA GLY A 462 31.55 -9.07 8.03
C GLY A 462 32.84 -8.73 8.79
N LYS A 463 33.09 -7.45 9.07
CA LYS A 463 34.25 -6.94 9.82
C LYS A 463 33.85 -5.67 10.56
N LYS A 464 34.54 -5.37 11.65
CA LYS A 464 34.45 -4.06 12.30
C LYS A 464 34.82 -2.96 11.30
N PHE A 465 34.08 -1.86 11.35
CA PHE A 465 34.28 -0.71 10.49
C PHE A 465 33.80 0.54 11.23
N ASP A 466 34.36 1.67 10.84
CA ASP A 466 33.91 3.00 11.26
C ASP A 466 33.26 3.69 10.06
N ILE A 467 32.22 4.48 10.32
CA ILE A 467 31.53 5.25 9.27
C ILE A 467 32.28 6.57 9.06
N PRO A 468 32.78 6.86 7.84
CA PRO A 468 33.47 8.12 7.58
C PRO A 468 32.51 9.31 7.68
N GLU A 469 32.75 10.16 8.67
CA GLU A 469 32.00 11.40 8.86
C GLU A 469 32.38 12.45 7.80
N GLY A 470 31.43 13.32 7.45
CA GLY A 470 31.63 14.44 6.53
C GLY A 470 31.83 14.08 5.06
N LYS A 471 31.75 12.78 4.70
CA LYS A 471 31.85 12.31 3.32
C LYS A 471 30.50 11.85 2.80
N VAL A 472 30.24 12.08 1.51
CA VAL A 472 29.08 11.50 0.84
C VAL A 472 29.31 10.00 0.66
N LEU A 473 28.45 9.22 1.30
CA LEU A 473 28.45 7.76 1.28
C LEU A 473 27.35 7.26 0.36
N GLY A 474 27.67 6.23 -0.41
CA GLY A 474 26.72 5.41 -1.13
C GLY A 474 26.51 4.10 -0.40
N MET A 475 25.27 3.62 -0.39
CA MET A 475 24.95 2.29 0.10
C MET A 475 24.08 1.56 -0.91
N ASP A 476 24.50 0.35 -1.27
CA ASP A 476 23.72 -0.55 -2.13
C ASP A 476 23.19 -1.72 -1.29
N LEU A 477 21.95 -2.11 -1.56
CA LEU A 477 21.26 -3.26 -1.01
C LEU A 477 20.94 -4.25 -2.13
N GLY A 478 21.39 -5.50 -1.96
CA GLY A 478 20.99 -6.64 -2.75
C GLY A 478 20.16 -7.63 -1.92
N ILE A 479 19.19 -8.25 -2.57
CA ILE A 479 18.34 -9.28 -1.94
C ILE A 479 18.55 -10.59 -2.71
N ARG A 480 18.90 -11.65 -1.99
CA ARG A 480 19.15 -12.99 -2.51
C ARG A 480 18.22 -13.96 -1.81
N ARG A 481 17.40 -14.66 -2.59
CA ARG A 481 16.47 -15.67 -2.10
C ARG A 481 16.99 -17.05 -2.47
N THR A 482 17.18 -17.91 -1.48
CA THR A 482 17.72 -19.26 -1.66
C THR A 482 16.74 -20.30 -1.17
N HIS A 483 16.37 -21.25 -2.01
CA HIS A 483 15.53 -22.37 -1.58
C HIS A 483 16.42 -23.49 -1.01
N PRO A 484 16.33 -23.83 0.30
CA PRO A 484 17.30 -24.69 0.97
C PRO A 484 17.31 -26.13 0.43
N ARG A 485 16.18 -26.63 -0.09
CA ARG A 485 16.10 -27.99 -0.66
C ARG A 485 16.45 -28.11 -2.15
N THR A 486 16.25 -27.05 -2.95
CA THR A 486 16.47 -27.10 -4.40
C THR A 486 17.71 -26.33 -4.84
N PHE A 487 18.36 -25.62 -3.89
CA PHE A 487 19.50 -24.74 -4.13
C PHE A 487 19.25 -23.67 -5.19
N LYS A 488 17.98 -23.40 -5.50
CA LYS A 488 17.60 -22.35 -6.44
C LYS A 488 17.88 -20.99 -5.81
N ILE A 489 18.63 -20.17 -6.53
CA ILE A 489 19.00 -18.81 -6.11
C ILE A 489 18.33 -17.80 -7.04
N ILE A 490 17.71 -16.79 -6.45
CA ILE A 490 17.07 -15.70 -7.17
C ILE A 490 17.50 -14.37 -6.56
N GLU A 491 18.04 -13.50 -7.39
CA GLU A 491 18.41 -12.14 -7.00
C GLU A 491 17.39 -11.12 -7.47
N SER A 492 17.04 -10.19 -6.57
CA SER A 492 16.26 -8.99 -6.86
C SER A 492 17.09 -7.93 -7.58
N LYS A 493 16.41 -6.97 -8.21
CA LYS A 493 17.04 -5.71 -8.61
C LYS A 493 17.60 -5.00 -7.38
N LYS A 494 18.84 -4.50 -7.50
CA LYS A 494 19.52 -3.76 -6.42
C LYS A 494 18.91 -2.38 -6.24
N THR A 495 18.85 -1.92 -5.00
CA THR A 495 18.48 -0.55 -4.62
C THR A 495 19.69 0.12 -3.99
N GLY A 496 19.83 1.44 -4.12
CA GLY A 496 20.85 2.18 -3.43
C GLY A 496 20.40 3.56 -2.99
N ILE A 497 21.10 4.11 -2.01
CA ILE A 497 20.91 5.46 -1.46
C ILE A 497 22.24 6.17 -1.32
N GLN A 498 22.17 7.51 -1.26
CA GLN A 498 23.28 8.35 -0.86
C GLN A 498 22.91 9.11 0.40
N PHE A 499 23.87 9.27 1.30
CA PHE A 499 23.71 10.01 2.55
C PHE A 499 25.05 10.52 3.04
N ILE A 500 25.02 11.42 4.02
CA ILE A 500 26.18 11.90 4.74
C ILE A 500 25.97 11.64 6.23
N VAL A 501 27.06 11.33 6.94
CA VAL A 501 27.05 11.19 8.40
C VAL A 501 27.78 12.37 9.01
N GLN A 502 27.12 13.01 9.97
CA GLN A 502 27.65 14.16 10.69
C GLN A 502 27.49 13.90 12.19
N PRO A 503 28.54 14.06 13.01
CA PRO A 503 28.50 13.71 14.43
C PRO A 503 27.51 14.55 15.26
N TRP A 504 27.11 15.72 14.75
CA TRP A 504 26.12 16.59 15.36
C TRP A 504 24.70 16.39 14.81
N PHE A 505 24.52 15.56 13.78
CA PHE A 505 23.21 15.40 13.13
C PHE A 505 22.33 14.42 13.90
N ARG A 506 21.10 14.86 14.18
CA ARG A 506 20.09 14.04 14.85
C ARG A 506 19.11 13.50 13.81
N TYR A 507 19.18 12.20 13.54
CA TYR A 507 18.29 11.55 12.57
C TYR A 507 16.85 11.47 13.06
N MET A 508 16.64 11.05 14.31
CA MET A 508 15.30 10.84 14.86
C MET A 508 14.71 12.13 15.43
N GLY A 509 13.53 12.52 14.93
CA GLY A 509 12.75 13.63 15.47
C GLY A 509 12.04 13.30 16.79
N PRO A 510 11.26 14.23 17.35
CA PRO A 510 10.42 13.98 18.51
C PRO A 510 9.23 13.07 18.15
N GLN A 511 8.59 12.49 19.17
CA GLN A 511 7.40 11.65 18.99
C GLN A 511 6.17 12.48 18.58
N SER A 512 6.04 13.70 19.10
CA SER A 512 5.02 14.69 18.73
C SER A 512 5.70 15.83 17.97
N PRO A 513 5.78 15.78 16.63
CA PRO A 513 6.47 16.77 15.84
C PRO A 513 5.75 18.11 15.68
N GLU A 514 4.48 18.24 16.04
CA GLU A 514 3.70 19.47 15.85
C GLU A 514 3.79 19.99 14.40
N ILE A 515 3.58 19.11 13.42
CA ILE A 515 3.76 19.43 12.00
C ILE A 515 2.83 20.57 11.58
N ARG A 516 3.42 21.61 10.99
CA ARG A 516 2.70 22.82 10.56
C ARG A 516 2.55 22.87 9.05
N LEU A 517 1.38 23.27 8.60
CA LEU A 517 1.18 23.53 7.17
C LEU A 517 1.75 24.89 6.80
N THR A 518 2.56 24.91 5.75
CA THR A 518 3.00 26.14 5.09
C THR A 518 2.32 26.20 3.74
N THR A 519 1.26 27.00 3.70
CA THR A 519 0.44 27.15 2.51
C THR A 519 0.99 28.25 1.61
N PRO A 520 0.70 28.13 0.31
CA PRO A 520 -0.28 29.04 -0.26
C PRO A 520 -1.50 28.25 -0.72
N PHE A 521 -2.60 28.36 0.02
CA PHE A 521 -3.91 27.88 -0.41
C PHE A 521 -4.94 28.91 0.03
N ASN A 522 -5.68 29.42 -0.95
CA ASN A 522 -6.78 30.35 -0.78
C ASN A 522 -7.97 29.65 -0.10
N SER A 523 -7.81 29.25 1.17
CA SER A 523 -8.94 28.98 2.04
C SER A 523 -9.05 30.15 3.02
N PRO A 524 -10.18 30.89 3.02
CA PRO A 524 -10.38 31.95 3.99
C PRO A 524 -10.35 31.32 5.37
N ARG A 525 -9.46 31.83 6.22
CA ARG A 525 -9.45 31.53 7.66
C ARG A 525 -10.86 31.74 8.20
N ALA A 526 -11.46 30.70 8.73
CA ALA A 526 -12.43 30.80 9.79
C ALA A 526 -12.05 29.76 10.85
N PHE A 527 -11.20 30.19 11.78
CA PHE A 527 -11.15 29.56 13.10
C PHE A 527 -12.43 29.98 13.83
N HIS A 528 -13.26 29.02 14.22
CA HIS A 528 -14.02 29.00 15.47
C HIS A 528 -14.41 27.57 15.81
#